data_AF-A0A6G3ZNT4-F1
#
_entry.id   AF-A0A6G3ZNT4-F1
#
_cell.length_a   1.000
_cell.length_b   1.000
_cell.length_c   1.000
_cell.angle_alpha   90.00
_cell.angle_beta   90.00
_cell.angle_gamma   90.00
#
_symmetry.space_group_name_H-M   'P 1'
#
loop_
_entity.id
_entity.type
_entity.pdbx_description
1 polymer ?
#
loop_
_entity_poly.entity_id
_entity_poly.type
_entity_poly.pdbx_seq_one_letter_code
_entity_poly.pdbx_strand_id
1 'polypeptide(L)'
;MASGFNRQRYYENLLLELYQNLESKPSIVYDFLSLIDDLDVFITGNAINYLGILHDASDILDREEGFQKITNLGTNLQNRDLSPEEEARLEYTLGNAQTGLLRIHGGLTSWDWEKPEMEVIIRRFRRALDSKGIQKLTSEEIQKSYTNLGNVLSNIGRWIEAFWNWRKAIEIDPPFLRALGQIGMSLLSYARHVPNPAERVVLFQTAHDYLRQALLDGQLHQDMRERFQQNLKWLQSNVSSKILQLDIDLSDISLGSSKEQKYREWCLENVLFLNPLNDVTTESRAAKDSIHLPKVSQSDSEKLISCTGFLNQIKQEYVSARHQLWRGISASPDHYSDKAVTRRNTFDYSRHSMGVELIKSGFRASYSIFDKIAKFISHYFGLNYIKEHKLYFSNVWYKSGGKNQLAPEFQNKKNWPLRGLFWLSKDLEFNS
;
A
#
# COMPACT_ATOMS: atom_id res chain seq x y z
N MET A 1 -8.75 -46.55 -3.62
CA MET A 1 -8.56 -45.53 -2.58
C MET A 1 -7.16 -45.57 -1.95
N ALA A 2 -6.64 -46.73 -1.52
CA ALA A 2 -5.28 -46.84 -0.94
C ALA A 2 -4.13 -46.43 -1.90
N SER A 3 -4.27 -46.63 -3.22
CA SER A 3 -3.28 -46.24 -4.23
C SER A 3 -3.19 -44.71 -4.45
N GLY A 4 -4.30 -43.98 -4.31
CA GLY A 4 -4.34 -42.53 -4.46
C GLY A 4 -3.72 -41.80 -3.28
N PHE A 5 -3.93 -42.31 -2.06
CA PHE A 5 -3.35 -41.75 -0.84
C PHE A 5 -1.82 -41.86 -0.82
N ASN A 6 -1.27 -43.03 -1.20
CA ASN A 6 0.17 -43.22 -1.31
C ASN A 6 0.81 -42.30 -2.38
N ARG A 7 0.07 -42.00 -3.46
CA ARG A 7 0.54 -41.11 -4.52
C ARG A 7 0.58 -39.64 -4.08
N GLN A 8 -0.41 -39.16 -3.33
CA GLN A 8 -0.40 -37.77 -2.84
C GLN A 8 0.71 -37.54 -1.81
N ARG A 9 0.85 -38.47 -0.86
CA ARG A 9 1.94 -38.41 0.12
C ARG A 9 3.33 -38.47 -0.53
N TYR A 10 3.46 -39.20 -1.64
CA TYR A 10 4.68 -39.19 -2.43
C TYR A 10 5.01 -37.80 -3.00
N TYR A 11 4.04 -37.13 -3.62
CA TYR A 11 4.24 -35.78 -4.15
C TYR A 11 4.50 -34.73 -3.07
N GLU A 12 3.83 -34.82 -1.92
CA GLU A 12 4.10 -33.96 -0.76
C GLU A 12 5.55 -34.08 -0.30
N ASN A 13 6.04 -35.31 -0.12
CA ASN A 13 7.43 -35.55 0.28
C ASN A 13 8.43 -35.08 -0.78
N LEU A 14 8.12 -35.29 -2.06
CA LEU A 14 8.96 -34.82 -3.17
C LEU A 14 9.08 -33.29 -3.18
N LEU A 15 7.94 -32.57 -3.06
CA LEU A 15 7.95 -31.11 -3.03
C LEU A 15 8.70 -30.57 -1.79
N LEU A 16 8.56 -31.25 -0.65
CA LEU A 16 9.32 -30.91 0.56
C LEU A 16 10.83 -31.08 0.35
N GLU A 17 11.26 -32.18 -0.28
CA GLU A 17 12.67 -32.42 -0.62
C GLU A 17 13.20 -31.37 -1.60
N LEU A 18 12.43 -31.01 -2.62
CA LEU A 18 12.80 -29.95 -3.57
C LEU A 18 12.94 -28.59 -2.87
N TYR A 19 12.01 -28.25 -1.98
CA TYR A 19 12.08 -27.02 -1.19
C TYR A 19 13.33 -26.96 -0.29
N GLN A 20 13.68 -28.06 0.39
CA GLN A 20 14.87 -28.14 1.22
C GLN A 20 16.19 -28.00 0.42
N ASN A 21 16.18 -28.42 -0.84
CA ASN A 21 17.34 -28.31 -1.72
C ASN A 21 17.44 -26.95 -2.44
N LEU A 22 16.45 -26.08 -2.30
CA LEU A 22 16.32 -24.85 -3.08
C LEU A 22 17.53 -23.91 -2.94
N GLU A 23 18.00 -23.67 -1.72
CA GLU A 23 19.15 -22.78 -1.47
C GLU A 23 20.47 -23.38 -1.95
N SER A 24 20.65 -24.70 -1.78
CA SER A 24 21.92 -25.36 -2.08
C SER A 24 22.07 -25.79 -3.53
N LYS A 25 20.96 -26.09 -4.21
CA LYS A 25 20.90 -26.64 -5.57
C LYS A 25 19.74 -26.06 -6.40
N PRO A 26 19.63 -24.72 -6.53
CA PRO A 26 18.48 -24.09 -7.19
C PRO A 26 18.31 -24.55 -8.64
N SER A 27 19.40 -24.74 -9.40
CA SER A 27 19.33 -25.18 -10.80
C SER A 27 18.72 -26.57 -10.96
N ILE A 28 19.06 -27.52 -10.07
CA ILE A 28 18.52 -28.89 -10.13
C ILE A 28 17.02 -28.87 -9.83
N VAL A 29 16.62 -28.09 -8.82
CA VAL A 29 15.20 -27.92 -8.46
C VAL A 29 14.43 -27.31 -9.63
N TYR A 30 14.96 -26.23 -10.22
CA TYR A 30 14.35 -25.59 -11.38
C TYR A 30 14.21 -26.54 -12.57
N ASP A 31 15.28 -27.24 -12.94
CA ASP A 31 15.28 -28.16 -14.09
C ASP A 31 14.25 -29.28 -13.89
N PHE A 32 14.16 -29.84 -12.69
CA PHE A 32 13.16 -30.88 -12.37
C PHE A 32 11.73 -30.36 -12.51
N LEU A 33 11.43 -29.23 -11.88
CA LEU A 33 10.08 -28.65 -11.93
C LEU A 33 9.73 -28.22 -13.34
N SER A 34 10.67 -27.68 -14.11
CA SER A 34 10.47 -27.22 -15.48
C SER A 34 10.00 -28.32 -16.45
N LEU A 35 10.18 -29.60 -16.11
CA LEU A 35 9.70 -30.74 -16.91
C LEU A 35 8.20 -31.04 -16.76
N ILE A 36 7.52 -30.44 -15.78
CA ILE A 36 6.10 -30.72 -15.50
C ILE A 36 5.24 -29.69 -16.23
N ASP A 37 4.51 -30.11 -17.27
CA ASP A 37 3.67 -29.22 -18.09
C ASP A 37 2.19 -29.19 -17.70
N ASP A 38 1.79 -30.03 -16.74
CA ASP A 38 0.42 -30.13 -16.25
C ASP A 38 0.39 -30.47 -14.75
N LEU A 39 -0.55 -29.87 -14.03
CA LEU A 39 -0.72 -29.99 -12.59
C LEU A 39 -1.90 -30.89 -12.18
N ASP A 40 -2.55 -31.58 -13.12
CA ASP A 40 -3.65 -32.53 -12.84
C ASP A 40 -3.23 -33.75 -12.02
N VAL A 41 -1.94 -34.06 -11.97
CA VAL A 41 -1.39 -35.10 -11.08
C VAL A 41 -1.39 -34.70 -9.61
N PHE A 42 -1.45 -33.40 -9.31
CA PHE A 42 -1.43 -32.85 -7.96
C PHE A 42 -2.83 -32.45 -7.50
N ILE A 43 -3.13 -32.72 -6.22
CA ILE A 43 -4.21 -31.97 -5.55
C ILE A 43 -3.87 -30.48 -5.52
N THR A 44 -4.90 -29.62 -5.41
CA THR A 44 -4.78 -28.16 -5.48
C THR A 44 -3.69 -27.60 -4.56
N GLY A 45 -3.67 -27.97 -3.28
CA GLY A 45 -2.60 -27.53 -2.35
C GLY A 45 -1.18 -27.86 -2.82
N ASN A 46 -0.95 -29.09 -3.32
CA ASN A 46 0.37 -29.50 -3.83
C ASN A 46 0.73 -28.79 -5.14
N ALA A 47 -0.27 -28.55 -6.00
CA ALA A 47 -0.09 -27.79 -7.24
C ALA A 47 0.34 -26.33 -6.93
N ILE A 48 -0.27 -25.70 -5.92
CA ILE A 48 0.12 -24.35 -5.48
C ILE A 48 1.52 -24.35 -4.86
N ASN A 49 1.85 -25.36 -4.03
CA ASN A 49 3.19 -25.51 -3.46
C ASN A 49 4.25 -25.69 -4.55
N TYR A 50 3.97 -26.51 -5.57
CA TYR A 50 4.80 -26.65 -6.76
C TYR A 50 5.08 -25.29 -7.42
N LEU A 51 4.05 -24.46 -7.62
CA LEU A 51 4.21 -23.13 -8.22
C LEU A 51 5.05 -22.20 -7.33
N GLY A 52 4.92 -22.29 -6.01
CA GLY A 52 5.73 -21.54 -5.05
C GLY A 52 7.21 -21.92 -5.10
N ILE A 53 7.54 -23.21 -5.13
CA ILE A 53 8.93 -23.67 -5.22
C ILE A 53 9.53 -23.30 -6.57
N LEU A 54 8.77 -23.45 -7.66
CA LEU A 54 9.21 -23.02 -9.00
C LEU A 54 9.47 -21.52 -9.02
N HIS A 55 8.61 -20.72 -8.37
CA HIS A 55 8.80 -19.27 -8.25
C HIS A 55 10.14 -18.95 -7.58
N ASP A 56 10.40 -19.52 -6.41
CA ASP A 56 11.60 -19.19 -5.66
C ASP A 56 12.87 -19.64 -6.39
N ALA A 57 12.81 -20.79 -7.08
CA ALA A 57 13.91 -21.26 -7.93
C ALA A 57 14.15 -20.33 -9.14
N SER A 58 13.07 -19.86 -9.77
CA SER A 58 13.15 -18.89 -10.87
C SER A 58 13.69 -17.54 -10.41
N ASP A 59 13.35 -17.07 -9.22
CA ASP A 59 13.83 -15.80 -8.69
C ASP A 59 15.32 -15.85 -8.35
N ILE A 60 15.78 -16.94 -7.71
CA ILE A 60 17.21 -17.15 -7.42
C ILE A 60 18.07 -17.18 -8.70
N LEU A 61 17.53 -17.77 -9.76
CA LEU A 61 18.25 -18.01 -11.02
C LEU A 61 17.98 -16.99 -12.13
N ASP A 62 17.15 -15.98 -11.86
CA ASP A 62 16.67 -15.01 -12.86
C ASP A 62 16.08 -15.67 -14.13
N ARG A 63 15.20 -16.67 -13.95
CA ARG A 63 14.58 -17.42 -15.06
C ARG A 63 13.23 -16.86 -15.47
N GLU A 64 13.19 -16.17 -16.60
CA GLU A 64 11.96 -15.63 -17.19
C GLU A 64 10.96 -16.74 -17.55
N GLU A 65 11.44 -17.84 -18.13
CA GLU A 65 10.58 -18.93 -18.60
C GLU A 65 9.82 -19.59 -17.44
N GLY A 66 10.44 -19.67 -16.27
CA GLY A 66 9.80 -20.19 -15.06
C GLY A 66 8.64 -19.32 -14.59
N PHE A 67 8.82 -17.99 -14.56
CA PHE A 67 7.72 -17.08 -14.21
C PHE A 67 6.57 -17.11 -15.24
N GLN A 68 6.90 -17.23 -16.53
CA GLN A 68 5.88 -17.41 -17.56
C GLN A 68 5.12 -18.73 -17.37
N LYS A 69 5.82 -19.81 -17.04
CA LYS A 69 5.23 -21.13 -16.76
C LYS A 69 4.32 -21.08 -15.53
N ILE A 70 4.73 -20.40 -14.46
CA ILE A 70 3.90 -20.21 -13.26
C ILE A 70 2.62 -19.46 -13.60
N THR A 71 2.72 -18.40 -14.40
CA THR A 71 1.56 -17.60 -14.83
C THR A 71 0.58 -18.45 -15.65
N ASN A 72 1.08 -19.25 -16.59
CA ASN A 72 0.25 -20.10 -17.44
C ASN A 72 -0.43 -21.21 -16.63
N LEU A 73 0.34 -21.99 -15.86
CA LEU A 73 -0.19 -23.10 -15.06
C LEU A 73 -1.12 -22.60 -13.93
N GLY A 74 -0.75 -21.52 -13.26
CA GLY A 74 -1.55 -20.94 -12.19
C GLY A 74 -2.87 -20.37 -12.68
N THR A 75 -2.94 -19.82 -13.90
CA THR A 75 -4.20 -19.38 -14.52
C THR A 75 -5.14 -20.56 -14.77
N ASN A 76 -4.61 -21.72 -15.22
CA ASN A 76 -5.41 -22.92 -15.38
C ASN A 76 -5.94 -23.47 -14.04
N LEU A 77 -5.14 -23.38 -12.98
CA LEU A 77 -5.54 -23.77 -11.62
C LEU A 77 -6.75 -22.97 -11.11
N GLN A 78 -6.95 -21.73 -11.56
CA GLN A 78 -8.08 -20.90 -11.14
C GLN A 78 -9.44 -21.51 -11.52
N ASN A 79 -9.46 -22.45 -12.47
CA ASN A 79 -10.69 -23.14 -12.90
C ASN A 79 -11.09 -24.29 -11.97
N ARG A 80 -10.25 -24.65 -10.99
CA ARG A 80 -10.59 -25.64 -9.96
C ARG A 80 -11.48 -25.01 -8.89
N ASP A 81 -12.17 -25.86 -8.13
CA ASP A 81 -12.86 -25.43 -6.91
C ASP A 81 -11.80 -25.18 -5.82
N LEU A 82 -11.49 -23.91 -5.57
CA LEU A 82 -10.46 -23.49 -4.63
C LEU A 82 -11.10 -23.15 -3.28
N SER A 83 -10.56 -23.70 -2.19
CA SER A 83 -10.85 -23.15 -0.87
C SER A 83 -10.35 -21.70 -0.77
N PRO A 84 -10.93 -20.86 0.09
CA PRO A 84 -10.48 -19.47 0.25
C PRO A 84 -8.98 -19.32 0.55
N GLU A 85 -8.39 -20.26 1.31
CA GLU A 85 -6.96 -20.27 1.61
C GLU A 85 -6.08 -20.68 0.41
N GLU A 86 -6.57 -21.58 -0.45
CA GLU A 86 -5.89 -21.96 -1.69
C GLU A 86 -5.95 -20.82 -2.71
N GLU A 87 -7.09 -20.14 -2.82
CA GLU A 87 -7.20 -18.93 -3.64
C GLU A 87 -6.19 -17.86 -3.17
N ALA A 88 -6.10 -17.63 -1.86
CA ALA A 88 -5.16 -16.65 -1.31
C ALA A 88 -3.70 -16.95 -1.69
N ARG A 89 -3.27 -18.21 -1.51
CA ARG A 89 -1.91 -18.66 -1.85
C ARG A 89 -1.65 -18.60 -3.34
N LEU A 90 -2.62 -18.99 -4.17
CA LEU A 90 -2.49 -18.94 -5.63
C LEU A 90 -2.36 -17.50 -6.12
N GLU A 91 -3.20 -16.58 -5.64
CA GLU A 91 -3.12 -15.16 -6.01
C GLU A 91 -1.80 -14.53 -5.56
N TYR A 92 -1.30 -14.87 -4.36
CA TYR A 92 0.02 -14.44 -3.89
C TYR A 92 1.15 -14.95 -4.82
N THR A 93 1.15 -16.24 -5.15
CA THR A 93 2.16 -16.85 -6.05
C THR A 93 2.12 -16.24 -7.44
N LEU A 94 0.93 -16.00 -8.00
CA LEU A 94 0.77 -15.34 -9.30
C LEU A 94 1.26 -13.88 -9.26
N GLY A 95 0.97 -13.15 -8.18
CA GLY A 95 1.46 -11.78 -7.99
C GLY A 95 2.99 -11.71 -7.94
N ASN A 96 3.63 -12.68 -7.26
CA ASN A 96 5.09 -12.74 -7.22
C ASN A 96 5.70 -13.09 -8.59
N ALA A 97 5.14 -14.07 -9.31
CA ALA A 97 5.63 -14.42 -10.65
C ALA A 97 5.54 -13.24 -11.63
N GLN A 98 4.43 -12.49 -11.60
CA GLN A 98 4.29 -11.27 -12.40
C GLN A 98 5.27 -10.18 -11.98
N THR A 99 5.55 -10.06 -10.68
CA THR A 99 6.60 -9.15 -10.19
C THR A 99 7.98 -9.57 -10.70
N GLY A 100 8.28 -10.88 -10.73
CA GLY A 100 9.51 -11.44 -11.30
C GLY A 100 9.68 -11.14 -12.79
N LEU A 101 8.63 -11.36 -13.60
CA LEU A 101 8.64 -10.97 -15.02
C LEU A 101 8.91 -9.47 -15.20
N LEU A 102 8.17 -8.64 -14.47
CA LEU A 102 8.32 -7.19 -14.53
C LEU A 102 9.72 -6.73 -14.09
N ARG A 103 10.36 -7.45 -13.17
CA ARG A 103 11.74 -7.21 -12.74
C ARG A 103 12.73 -7.50 -13.87
N ILE A 104 12.64 -8.68 -14.49
CA ILE A 104 13.52 -9.10 -15.59
C ILE A 104 13.43 -8.14 -16.77
N HIS A 105 12.22 -7.69 -17.11
CA HIS A 105 12.01 -6.72 -18.20
C HIS A 105 12.42 -5.27 -17.83
N GLY A 106 12.97 -5.04 -16.64
CA GLY A 106 13.37 -3.70 -16.17
C GLY A 106 12.19 -2.79 -15.80
N GLY A 107 10.96 -3.30 -15.83
CA GLY A 107 9.74 -2.55 -15.55
C GLY A 107 9.66 -2.06 -14.10
N LEU A 108 10.29 -2.73 -13.12
CA LEU A 108 10.33 -2.24 -11.73
C LEU A 108 11.17 -0.97 -11.54
N THR A 109 12.20 -0.74 -12.37
CA THR A 109 13.07 0.44 -12.29
C THR A 109 12.64 1.57 -13.23
N SER A 110 11.82 1.26 -14.24
CA SER A 110 11.21 2.24 -15.13
C SER A 110 10.40 3.29 -14.37
N TRP A 111 10.33 4.51 -14.90
CA TRP A 111 9.51 5.61 -14.38
C TRP A 111 8.19 5.81 -15.14
N ASP A 112 7.77 4.82 -15.94
CA ASP A 112 6.54 4.95 -16.72
C ASP A 112 5.33 5.12 -15.80
N TRP A 113 4.47 6.05 -16.17
CA TRP A 113 3.29 6.38 -15.39
C TRP A 113 2.22 5.31 -15.54
N GLU A 114 1.96 4.87 -16.77
CA GLU A 114 1.06 3.77 -17.10
C GLU A 114 1.85 2.47 -17.22
N LYS A 115 1.46 1.47 -16.43
CA LYS A 115 2.06 0.13 -16.40
C LYS A 115 0.99 -0.91 -16.11
N PRO A 116 0.28 -1.43 -17.14
CA PRO A 116 -0.80 -2.40 -16.95
C PRO A 116 -0.40 -3.60 -16.06
N GLU A 117 0.86 -4.04 -16.14
CA GLU A 117 1.42 -5.12 -15.34
C GLU A 117 1.32 -4.82 -13.84
N MET A 118 1.56 -3.58 -13.42
CA MET A 118 1.43 -3.16 -12.02
C MET A 118 -0.02 -3.21 -11.54
N GLU A 119 -0.99 -2.89 -12.38
CA GLU A 119 -2.42 -3.01 -12.03
C GLU A 119 -2.78 -4.47 -11.73
N VAL A 120 -2.28 -5.40 -12.54
CA VAL A 120 -2.50 -6.83 -12.33
C VAL A 120 -1.83 -7.30 -11.05
N ILE A 121 -0.56 -6.95 -10.82
CA ILE A 121 0.19 -7.33 -9.61
C ILE A 121 -0.51 -6.82 -8.34
N ILE A 122 -0.91 -5.55 -8.31
CA ILE A 122 -1.61 -4.95 -7.16
C ILE A 122 -2.92 -5.69 -6.89
N ARG A 123 -3.68 -6.02 -7.95
CA ARG A 123 -4.94 -6.77 -7.83
C ARG A 123 -4.71 -8.17 -7.26
N ARG A 124 -3.69 -8.89 -7.74
CA ARG A 124 -3.33 -10.23 -7.24
C ARG A 124 -3.03 -10.19 -5.73
N PHE A 125 -2.16 -9.27 -5.29
CA PHE A 125 -1.84 -9.15 -3.86
C PHE A 125 -3.03 -8.69 -3.01
N ARG A 126 -3.88 -7.79 -3.53
CA ARG A 126 -5.14 -7.43 -2.85
C ARG A 126 -6.06 -8.64 -2.69
N ARG A 127 -6.25 -9.45 -3.74
CA ARG A 127 -7.07 -10.68 -3.66
C ARG A 127 -6.50 -11.71 -2.69
N ALA A 128 -5.17 -11.85 -2.65
CA ALA A 128 -4.51 -12.71 -1.67
C ALA A 128 -4.88 -12.31 -0.22
N LEU A 129 -5.02 -11.01 0.05
CA LEU A 129 -5.34 -10.46 1.38
C LEU A 129 -6.85 -10.28 1.65
N ASP A 130 -7.69 -10.18 0.61
CA ASP A 130 -9.13 -9.97 0.72
C ASP A 130 -9.92 -11.27 0.95
N SER A 131 -9.29 -12.42 0.68
CA SER A 131 -9.96 -13.71 0.85
C SER A 131 -10.37 -13.95 2.31
N LYS A 132 -11.54 -14.57 2.51
CA LYS A 132 -11.90 -15.19 3.81
C LYS A 132 -10.84 -16.20 4.27
N GLY A 133 -9.96 -16.64 3.37
CA GLY A 133 -8.86 -17.56 3.60
C GLY A 133 -7.70 -16.99 4.39
N ILE A 134 -7.59 -15.66 4.53
CA ILE A 134 -6.48 -15.04 5.29
C ILE A 134 -6.38 -15.59 6.73
N GLN A 135 -7.52 -15.95 7.35
CA GLN A 135 -7.58 -16.51 8.70
C GLN A 135 -6.94 -17.91 8.83
N LYS A 136 -6.73 -18.60 7.71
CA LYS A 136 -6.12 -19.94 7.65
C LYS A 136 -4.69 -19.92 7.07
N LEU A 137 -4.19 -18.73 6.72
CA LEU A 137 -2.79 -18.56 6.35
C LEU A 137 -1.93 -18.53 7.60
N THR A 138 -0.68 -18.95 7.46
CA THR A 138 0.33 -18.80 8.50
C THR A 138 0.69 -17.33 8.69
N SER A 139 1.21 -16.98 9.87
CA SER A 139 1.70 -15.62 10.16
C SER A 139 2.68 -15.13 9.10
N GLU A 140 3.63 -15.97 8.68
CA GLU A 140 4.63 -15.62 7.68
C GLU A 140 4.02 -15.35 6.29
N GLU A 141 3.02 -16.14 5.85
CA GLU A 141 2.31 -15.93 4.59
C GLU A 141 1.59 -14.57 4.57
N ILE A 142 0.96 -14.21 5.69
CA ILE A 142 0.27 -12.92 5.84
C ILE A 142 1.28 -11.77 5.82
N GLN A 143 2.37 -11.89 6.58
CA GLN A 143 3.46 -10.91 6.63
C GLN A 143 4.09 -10.67 5.25
N LYS A 144 4.37 -11.74 4.50
CA LYS A 144 4.90 -11.66 3.13
C LYS A 144 3.92 -10.97 2.19
N SER A 145 2.64 -11.31 2.25
CA SER A 145 1.59 -10.75 1.38
C SER A 145 1.43 -9.24 1.60
N TYR A 146 1.31 -8.81 2.85
CA TYR A 146 1.29 -7.38 3.19
C TYR A 146 2.58 -6.67 2.74
N THR A 147 3.74 -7.31 2.97
CA THR A 147 5.03 -6.71 2.59
C THR A 147 5.14 -6.49 1.09
N ASN A 148 4.75 -7.47 0.28
CA ASN A 148 4.84 -7.40 -1.18
C ASN A 148 3.83 -6.40 -1.76
N LEU A 149 2.60 -6.35 -1.23
CA LEU A 149 1.64 -5.30 -1.61
C LEU A 149 2.22 -3.91 -1.29
N GLY A 150 2.78 -3.73 -0.11
CA GLY A 150 3.43 -2.47 0.28
C GLY A 150 4.59 -2.10 -0.65
N ASN A 151 5.42 -3.07 -1.06
CA ASN A 151 6.54 -2.84 -1.97
C ASN A 151 6.08 -2.32 -3.34
N VAL A 152 5.03 -2.93 -3.90
CA VAL A 152 4.48 -2.53 -5.20
C VAL A 152 3.83 -1.15 -5.10
N LEU A 153 3.03 -0.90 -4.05
CA LEU A 153 2.43 0.41 -3.79
C LEU A 153 3.50 1.50 -3.61
N SER A 154 4.58 1.21 -2.89
CA SER A 154 5.71 2.13 -2.76
C SER A 154 6.38 2.42 -4.10
N ASN A 155 6.53 1.42 -4.97
CA ASN A 155 7.15 1.61 -6.29
C ASN A 155 6.38 2.63 -7.15
N ILE A 156 5.05 2.60 -7.10
CA ILE A 156 4.17 3.50 -7.86
C ILE A 156 3.90 4.84 -7.15
N GLY A 157 4.47 5.10 -5.98
CA GLY A 157 4.32 6.36 -5.25
C GLY A 157 3.19 6.39 -4.22
N ARG A 158 2.53 5.26 -3.96
CA ARG A 158 1.46 5.11 -2.95
C ARG A 158 2.03 4.76 -1.59
N TRP A 159 3.00 5.54 -1.11
CA TRP A 159 3.78 5.17 0.08
C TRP A 159 3.01 5.22 1.40
N ILE A 160 1.96 6.04 1.50
CA ILE A 160 1.12 6.08 2.70
C ILE A 160 0.41 4.73 2.88
N GLU A 161 -0.13 4.16 1.81
CA GLU A 161 -0.70 2.81 1.86
C GLU A 161 0.38 1.73 1.95
N ALA A 162 1.58 1.96 1.40
CA ALA A 162 2.70 1.06 1.62
C ALA A 162 3.04 0.97 3.12
N PHE A 163 3.11 2.09 3.83
CA PHE A 163 3.31 2.11 5.27
C PHE A 163 2.18 1.40 6.01
N TRP A 164 0.92 1.58 5.62
CA TRP A 164 -0.20 0.84 6.20
C TRP A 164 -0.01 -0.67 6.07
N ASN A 165 0.37 -1.15 4.88
CA ASN A 165 0.60 -2.57 4.64
C ASN A 165 1.81 -3.11 5.42
N TRP A 166 2.95 -2.41 5.40
CA TRP A 166 4.12 -2.85 6.17
C TRP A 166 3.86 -2.84 7.68
N ARG A 167 3.07 -1.89 8.19
CA ARG A 167 2.62 -1.86 9.59
C ARG A 167 1.80 -3.11 9.93
N LYS A 168 0.85 -3.49 9.07
CA LYS A 168 0.10 -4.75 9.23
C LYS A 168 1.01 -5.98 9.29
N ALA A 169 2.11 -6.00 8.54
CA ALA A 169 3.08 -7.09 8.62
C ALA A 169 3.86 -7.10 9.95
N ILE A 170 4.29 -5.95 10.48
CA ILE A 170 5.07 -5.90 11.73
C ILE A 170 4.22 -5.98 13.01
N GLU A 171 2.90 -5.77 12.91
CA GLU A 171 1.94 -6.02 14.00
C GLU A 171 1.80 -7.52 14.32
N ILE A 172 2.23 -8.41 13.42
CA ILE A 172 2.24 -9.86 13.63
C ILE A 172 3.57 -10.26 14.30
N ASP A 173 3.49 -10.97 15.43
CA ASP A 173 4.64 -11.40 16.25
C ASP A 173 5.23 -12.73 15.75
N PRO A 174 6.57 -12.87 15.61
CA PRO A 174 7.59 -11.82 15.73
C PRO A 174 7.55 -10.82 14.56
N PRO A 175 7.95 -9.55 14.78
CA PRO A 175 7.94 -8.52 13.73
C PRO A 175 8.71 -8.93 12.49
N PHE A 176 8.10 -8.75 11.31
CA PHE A 176 8.71 -9.15 10.06
C PHE A 176 9.85 -8.21 9.65
N LEU A 177 11.10 -8.66 9.79
CA LEU A 177 12.30 -7.85 9.55
C LEU A 177 12.36 -7.22 8.16
N ARG A 178 11.84 -7.93 7.15
CA ARG A 178 11.77 -7.41 5.77
C ARG A 178 10.90 -6.15 5.72
N ALA A 179 9.74 -6.15 6.38
CA ALA A 179 8.85 -4.99 6.43
C ALA A 179 9.46 -3.82 7.20
N LEU A 180 10.15 -4.06 8.31
CA LEU A 180 10.88 -3.01 9.06
C LEU A 180 11.87 -2.28 8.15
N GLY A 181 12.69 -3.02 7.39
CA GLY A 181 13.68 -2.39 6.50
C GLY A 181 13.04 -1.61 5.35
N GLN A 182 11.91 -2.08 4.81
CA GLN A 182 11.14 -1.34 3.80
C GLN A 182 10.58 -0.03 4.34
N ILE A 183 10.03 -0.04 5.57
CA ILE A 183 9.59 1.18 6.26
C ILE A 183 10.77 2.14 6.39
N GLY A 184 11.90 1.67 6.91
CA GLY A 184 13.09 2.49 7.12
C GLY A 184 13.58 3.17 5.84
N MET A 185 13.74 2.44 4.73
CA MET A 185 14.15 3.04 3.46
C MET A 185 13.10 3.99 2.86
N SER A 186 11.81 3.65 2.97
CA SER A 186 10.74 4.50 2.46
C SER A 186 10.67 5.81 3.24
N LEU A 187 10.87 5.78 4.57
CA LEU A 187 10.96 6.98 5.41
C LEU A 187 12.11 7.90 4.99
N LEU A 188 13.27 7.36 4.58
CA LEU A 188 14.37 8.19 4.05
C LEU A 188 13.95 8.96 2.80
N SER A 189 13.17 8.32 1.92
CA SER A 189 12.66 8.94 0.70
C SER A 189 11.55 9.94 1.03
N TYR A 190 10.64 9.57 1.92
CA TYR A 190 9.54 10.42 2.37
C TYR A 190 10.03 11.69 3.06
N ALA A 191 11.02 11.59 3.95
CA ALA A 191 11.61 12.74 4.65
C ALA A 191 12.16 13.80 3.68
N ARG A 192 12.66 13.41 2.50
CA ARG A 192 13.14 14.37 1.48
C ARG A 192 12.02 15.25 0.90
N HIS A 193 10.77 14.79 0.98
CA HIS A 193 9.59 15.50 0.51
C HIS A 193 8.89 16.30 1.61
N VAL A 194 9.32 16.21 2.86
CA VAL A 194 8.75 16.96 3.99
C VAL A 194 9.44 18.34 4.09
N PRO A 195 8.71 19.46 3.96
CA PRO A 195 9.31 20.79 4.01
C PRO A 195 9.84 21.17 5.40
N ASN A 196 9.17 20.72 6.47
CA ASN A 196 9.48 21.11 7.84
C ASN A 196 10.74 20.37 8.33
N PRO A 197 11.85 21.07 8.64
CA PRO A 197 13.08 20.42 9.08
C PRO A 197 12.95 19.64 10.38
N ALA A 198 12.11 20.08 11.32
CA ALA A 198 11.92 19.38 12.60
C ALA A 198 11.19 18.04 12.40
N GLU A 199 10.19 18.01 11.52
CA GLU A 199 9.48 16.77 11.17
C GLU A 199 10.42 15.80 10.42
N ARG A 200 11.28 16.31 9.52
CA ARG A 200 12.30 15.49 8.85
C ARG A 200 13.25 14.80 9.82
N VAL A 201 13.66 15.47 10.89
CA VAL A 201 14.55 14.89 11.90
C VAL A 201 13.90 13.66 12.53
N VAL A 202 12.64 13.76 12.95
CA VAL A 202 11.90 12.62 13.52
C VAL A 202 11.83 11.47 12.51
N LEU A 203 11.48 11.76 11.25
CA LEU A 203 11.42 10.72 10.21
C LEU A 203 12.79 10.05 9.98
N PHE A 204 13.89 10.79 10.03
CA PHE A 204 15.23 10.24 9.91
C PHE A 204 15.64 9.38 11.12
N GLN A 205 15.28 9.78 12.35
CA GLN A 205 15.48 8.96 13.55
C GLN A 205 14.68 7.67 13.45
N THR A 206 13.39 7.75 13.12
CA THR A 206 12.54 6.58 12.94
C THR A 206 13.07 5.66 11.83
N ALA A 207 13.54 6.22 10.71
CA ALA A 207 14.18 5.43 9.65
C ALA A 207 15.45 4.71 10.13
N HIS A 208 16.27 5.38 10.94
CA HIS A 208 17.47 4.81 11.57
C HIS A 208 17.12 3.59 12.42
N ASP A 209 16.13 3.73 13.29
CA ASP A 209 15.71 2.68 14.21
C ASP A 209 15.16 1.46 13.46
N TYR A 210 14.27 1.68 12.48
CA TYR A 210 13.73 0.59 11.65
C TYR A 210 14.83 -0.15 10.88
N LEU A 211 15.77 0.58 10.27
CA LEU A 211 16.89 -0.04 9.55
C LEU A 211 17.82 -0.82 10.49
N ARG A 212 18.10 -0.30 11.68
CA ARG A 212 18.89 -1.02 12.69
C ARG A 212 18.20 -2.29 13.15
N GLN A 213 16.91 -2.21 13.46
CA GLN A 213 16.12 -3.37 13.88
C GLN A 213 16.04 -4.44 12.79
N ALA A 214 15.81 -4.03 11.53
CA ALA A 214 15.79 -4.95 10.39
C ALA A 214 17.12 -5.71 10.21
N LEU A 215 18.24 -5.14 10.65
CA LEU A 215 19.59 -5.70 10.51
C LEU A 215 20.08 -6.47 11.75
N LEU A 216 19.23 -6.67 12.77
CA LEU A 216 19.62 -7.39 13.99
C LEU A 216 19.81 -8.90 13.78
N ASP A 217 19.19 -9.50 12.77
CA ASP A 217 19.22 -10.95 12.54
C ASP A 217 19.76 -11.34 11.15
N GLY A 218 20.27 -12.57 11.06
CA GLY A 218 20.85 -13.20 9.88
C GLY A 218 19.84 -13.74 8.86
N GLN A 219 18.52 -13.63 9.08
CA GLN A 219 17.49 -14.24 8.23
C GLN A 219 17.12 -13.43 6.97
N LEU A 220 17.76 -12.29 6.71
CA LEU A 220 17.58 -11.54 5.47
C LEU A 220 18.44 -12.12 4.34
N HIS A 221 17.84 -12.27 3.15
CA HIS A 221 18.56 -12.50 1.89
C HIS A 221 19.67 -11.45 1.71
N GLN A 222 20.80 -11.86 1.14
CA GLN A 222 22.01 -11.05 1.05
C GLN A 222 21.75 -9.69 0.38
N ASP A 223 21.13 -9.66 -0.79
CA ASP A 223 20.86 -8.42 -1.54
C ASP A 223 20.00 -7.43 -0.75
N MET A 224 19.00 -7.94 -0.02
CA MET A 224 18.14 -7.13 0.83
C MET A 224 18.93 -6.53 2.00
N ARG A 225 19.76 -7.34 2.65
CA ARG A 225 20.63 -6.90 3.74
C ARG A 225 21.60 -5.81 3.27
N GLU A 226 22.25 -6.02 2.14
CA GLU A 226 23.16 -5.04 1.54
C GLU A 226 22.44 -3.72 1.26
N ARG A 227 21.23 -3.77 0.69
CA ARG A 227 20.41 -2.57 0.44
C ARG A 227 20.08 -1.82 1.73
N PHE A 228 19.67 -2.52 2.79
CA PHE A 228 19.37 -1.89 4.09
C PHE A 228 20.64 -1.28 4.71
N GLN A 229 21.77 -1.99 4.65
CA GLN A 229 23.06 -1.50 5.15
C GLN A 229 23.53 -0.24 4.39
N GLN A 230 23.37 -0.21 3.07
CA GLN A 230 23.71 0.97 2.25
C GLN A 230 22.88 2.19 2.66
N ASN A 231 21.57 2.02 2.86
CA ASN A 231 20.69 3.10 3.31
C ASN A 231 21.02 3.56 4.73
N LEU A 232 21.30 2.64 5.65
CA LEU A 232 21.70 2.97 7.02
C LEU A 232 23.03 3.74 7.03
N LYS A 233 24.02 3.28 6.24
CA LYS A 233 25.31 3.96 6.08
C LYS A 233 25.14 5.35 5.48
N TRP A 234 24.30 5.49 4.45
CA TRP A 234 23.99 6.80 3.86
C TRP A 234 23.41 7.73 4.92
N LEU A 235 22.43 7.27 5.71
CA LEU A 235 21.80 8.06 6.76
C LEU A 235 22.83 8.51 7.81
N GLN A 236 23.64 7.59 8.33
CA GLN A 236 24.68 7.88 9.33
C GLN A 236 25.79 8.81 8.81
N SER A 237 25.99 8.86 7.49
CA SER A 237 26.97 9.76 6.87
C SER A 237 26.42 11.16 6.61
N ASN A 238 25.09 11.31 6.48
CA ASN A 238 24.44 12.57 6.11
C ASN A 238 23.68 13.23 7.28
N VAL A 239 23.39 12.50 8.35
CA VAL A 239 22.73 13.00 9.55
C VAL A 239 23.65 12.76 10.74
N SER A 240 23.93 13.81 11.51
CA SER A 240 24.87 13.72 12.62
C SER A 240 24.38 12.74 13.69
N SER A 241 25.30 12.01 14.31
CA SER A 241 24.98 11.07 15.39
C SER A 241 24.23 11.74 16.56
N LYS A 242 24.57 13.00 16.87
CA LYS A 242 23.87 13.80 17.88
C LYS A 242 22.39 14.00 17.54
N ILE A 243 22.06 14.22 16.26
CA ILE A 243 20.66 14.32 15.82
C ILE A 243 19.99 12.95 15.90
N LEU A 244 20.64 11.87 15.43
CA LEU A 244 20.05 10.53 15.46
C LEU A 244 19.79 10.01 16.88
N GLN A 245 20.51 10.51 17.89
CA GLN A 245 20.37 10.13 19.30
C GLN A 245 19.62 11.18 20.14
N LEU A 246 19.15 12.26 19.53
CA LEU A 246 18.44 13.31 20.25
C LEU A 246 17.11 12.78 20.76
N ASP A 247 16.89 12.88 22.07
CA ASP A 247 15.57 12.67 22.65
C ASP A 247 14.66 13.86 22.30
N ILE A 248 13.59 13.61 21.55
CA ILE A 248 12.65 14.64 21.08
C ILE A 248 11.32 14.39 21.76
N ASP A 249 10.94 15.28 22.67
CA ASP A 249 9.61 15.27 23.26
C ASP A 249 8.55 15.66 22.22
N LEU A 250 7.69 14.70 21.88
CA LEU A 250 6.55 14.87 20.98
C LEU A 250 5.21 14.91 21.76
N SER A 251 5.25 14.85 23.08
CA SER A 251 4.09 14.77 23.98
C SER A 251 3.70 16.11 24.63
N ASP A 252 4.31 17.22 24.19
CA ASP A 252 4.25 18.54 24.83
C ASP A 252 3.00 19.39 24.50
N ILE A 253 2.01 18.86 23.77
CA ILE A 253 0.82 19.63 23.36
C ILE A 253 -0.46 19.05 23.96
N SER A 254 -1.34 19.91 24.45
CA SER A 254 -2.67 19.51 24.90
C SER A 254 -3.54 19.01 23.75
N LEU A 255 -4.21 17.87 23.94
CA LEU A 255 -5.24 17.35 23.02
C LEU A 255 -6.62 18.01 23.21
N GLY A 256 -6.70 19.02 24.08
CA GLY A 256 -7.93 19.80 24.30
C GLY A 256 -8.85 19.19 25.35
N SER A 257 -10.15 19.47 25.22
CA SER A 257 -11.17 18.96 26.15
C SER A 257 -11.32 17.44 26.09
N SER A 258 -11.95 16.81 27.10
CA SER A 258 -12.17 15.34 27.12
C SER A 258 -12.81 14.78 25.84
N LYS A 259 -13.74 15.53 25.21
CA LYS A 259 -14.36 15.12 23.96
C LYS A 259 -13.42 15.27 22.76
N GLU A 260 -12.66 16.35 22.73
CA GLU A 260 -11.68 16.62 21.67
C GLU A 260 -10.50 15.64 21.73
N GLN A 261 -10.04 15.30 22.93
CA GLN A 261 -9.01 14.32 23.18
C GLN A 261 -9.35 12.97 22.55
N LYS A 262 -10.55 12.42 22.83
CA LYS A 262 -11.02 11.17 22.22
C LYS A 262 -11.04 11.21 20.69
N TYR A 263 -11.37 12.37 20.11
CA TYR A 263 -11.34 12.54 18.66
C TYR A 263 -9.90 12.56 18.12
N ARG A 264 -8.99 13.29 18.79
CA ARG A 264 -7.59 13.39 18.37
C ARG A 264 -6.83 12.08 18.55
N GLU A 265 -7.05 11.36 19.66
CA GLU A 265 -6.51 10.01 19.89
C GLU A 265 -6.97 9.06 18.80
N TRP A 266 -8.27 9.02 18.49
CA TRP A 266 -8.78 8.21 17.37
C TRP A 266 -8.13 8.59 16.04
N CYS A 267 -7.93 9.89 15.77
CA CYS A 267 -7.23 10.33 14.56
C CYS A 267 -5.76 9.89 14.55
N LEU A 268 -5.06 9.96 15.69
CA LEU A 268 -3.66 9.56 15.82
C LEU A 268 -3.49 8.06 15.55
N GLU A 269 -4.31 7.23 16.21
CA GLU A 269 -4.30 5.77 16.08
C GLU A 269 -4.59 5.32 14.64
N ASN A 270 -5.46 6.04 13.93
CA ASN A 270 -5.86 5.72 12.56
C ASN A 270 -5.07 6.46 11.48
N VAL A 271 -4.04 7.23 11.85
CA VAL A 271 -3.18 8.01 10.93
C VAL A 271 -3.99 8.95 10.03
N LEU A 272 -4.87 9.76 10.67
CA LEU A 272 -5.81 10.61 9.96
C LEU A 272 -5.43 12.10 9.99
N PHE A 273 -4.30 12.49 10.58
CA PHE A 273 -3.83 13.87 10.48
C PHE A 273 -3.02 14.10 9.21
N LEU A 274 -3.25 15.24 8.54
CA LEU A 274 -2.42 15.72 7.42
C LEU A 274 -1.09 16.27 7.96
N ASN A 275 -0.28 15.38 8.56
CA ASN A 275 0.98 15.70 9.21
C ASN A 275 1.92 14.48 9.14
N PRO A 276 3.11 14.62 8.53
CA PRO A 276 4.09 13.54 8.41
C PRO A 276 4.46 12.85 9.72
N LEU A 277 4.34 13.52 10.87
CA LEU A 277 4.59 12.90 12.17
C LEU A 277 3.58 11.80 12.49
N ASN A 278 2.32 11.93 12.06
CA ASN A 278 1.32 10.91 12.35
C ASN A 278 1.61 9.59 11.59
N ASP A 279 2.37 9.67 10.49
CA ASP A 279 2.88 8.51 9.75
C ASP A 279 4.01 7.76 10.48
N VAL A 280 4.45 8.21 11.66
CA VAL A 280 5.48 7.53 12.47
C VAL A 280 5.19 7.48 13.96
N THR A 281 4.27 8.29 14.48
CA THR A 281 3.97 8.35 15.91
C THR A 281 2.49 8.69 16.20
N THR A 282 2.04 8.30 17.38
CA THR A 282 0.74 8.67 17.97
C THR A 282 0.87 9.76 19.04
N GLU A 283 2.03 10.37 19.19
CA GLU A 283 2.27 11.43 20.17
C GLU A 283 1.54 12.75 19.85
N SER A 284 1.29 13.57 20.87
CA SER A 284 0.43 14.76 20.78
C SER A 284 0.82 15.78 19.68
N ARG A 285 2.12 15.93 19.37
CA ARG A 285 2.61 16.81 18.31
C ARG A 285 2.17 16.39 16.91
N ALA A 286 1.84 15.11 16.71
CA ALA A 286 1.29 14.61 15.46
C ALA A 286 -0.17 15.04 15.26
N ALA A 287 -0.88 15.45 16.32
CA ALA A 287 -2.32 15.73 16.30
C ALA A 287 -2.70 17.09 15.68
N LYS A 288 -2.21 17.39 14.48
CA LYS A 288 -2.50 18.65 13.75
C LYS A 288 -2.42 18.42 12.24
N ASP A 289 -3.12 19.23 11.45
CA ASP A 289 -3.07 19.17 9.99
C ASP A 289 -2.05 20.20 9.45
N SER A 290 -0.76 19.90 9.58
CA SER A 290 0.36 20.85 9.35
C SER A 290 0.77 21.01 7.88
N ILE A 291 0.35 20.15 6.95
CA ILE A 291 0.74 20.27 5.54
C ILE A 291 0.33 21.63 4.97
N HIS A 292 1.27 22.36 4.36
CA HIS A 292 1.04 23.66 3.73
C HIS A 292 1.98 23.90 2.54
N LEU A 293 1.58 24.78 1.63
CA LEU A 293 2.48 25.35 0.62
C LEU A 293 3.40 26.41 1.26
N PRO A 294 4.51 26.82 0.62
CA PRO A 294 5.28 27.97 1.05
C PRO A 294 4.39 29.21 1.27
N LYS A 295 4.77 30.08 2.22
CA LYS A 295 4.02 31.31 2.49
C LYS A 295 3.95 32.14 1.20
N VAL A 296 2.74 32.55 0.84
CA VAL A 296 2.47 33.44 -0.29
C VAL A 296 2.24 34.86 0.20
N SER A 297 2.60 35.82 -0.65
CA SER A 297 2.48 37.27 -0.51
C SER A 297 1.65 37.83 -1.66
N GLN A 298 1.20 39.08 -1.55
CA GLN A 298 0.43 39.72 -2.64
C GLN A 298 1.24 39.95 -3.92
N SER A 299 2.58 39.93 -3.82
CA SER A 299 3.49 40.02 -4.95
C SER A 299 3.74 38.68 -5.66
N ASP A 300 3.28 37.56 -5.09
CA ASP A 300 3.44 36.26 -5.73
C ASP A 300 2.51 36.08 -6.93
N SER A 301 2.88 35.17 -7.82
CA SER A 301 2.05 34.88 -9.00
C SER A 301 0.63 34.45 -8.59
N GLU A 302 -0.37 34.90 -9.36
CA GLU A 302 -1.78 34.51 -9.23
C GLU A 302 -1.97 32.98 -9.12
N LYS A 303 -1.13 32.24 -9.84
CA LYS A 303 -1.08 30.78 -9.82
C LYS A 303 -0.79 30.21 -8.43
N LEU A 304 0.23 30.73 -7.73
CA LEU A 304 0.60 30.26 -6.38
C LEU A 304 -0.47 30.62 -5.35
N ILE A 305 -1.06 31.81 -5.47
CA ILE A 305 -2.16 32.26 -4.62
C ILE A 305 -3.36 31.33 -4.79
N SER A 306 -3.75 31.04 -6.03
CA SER A 306 -4.87 30.14 -6.35
C SER A 306 -4.63 28.71 -5.86
N CYS A 307 -3.43 28.17 -6.05
CA CYS A 307 -3.06 26.84 -5.52
C CYS A 307 -3.15 26.80 -3.98
N THR A 308 -2.75 27.87 -3.30
CA THR A 308 -2.89 27.98 -1.84
C THR A 308 -4.36 27.97 -1.43
N GLY A 309 -5.21 28.70 -2.16
CA GLY A 309 -6.66 28.68 -1.96
C GLY A 309 -7.26 27.28 -2.13
N PHE A 310 -6.92 26.58 -3.20
CA PHE A 310 -7.36 25.20 -3.44
C PHE A 310 -6.91 24.24 -2.34
N LEU A 311 -5.65 24.32 -1.89
CA LEU A 311 -5.17 23.47 -0.79
C LEU A 311 -5.92 23.75 0.51
N ASN A 312 -6.18 25.01 0.84
CA ASN A 312 -6.95 25.38 2.04
C ASN A 312 -8.35 24.77 2.01
N GLN A 313 -9.02 24.82 0.85
CA GLN A 313 -10.34 24.21 0.68
C GLN A 313 -10.27 22.68 0.84
N ILE A 314 -9.32 22.02 0.15
CA ILE A 314 -9.10 20.56 0.26
C ILE A 314 -8.91 20.16 1.73
N LYS A 315 -8.04 20.88 2.46
CA LYS A 315 -7.77 20.61 3.87
C LYS A 315 -9.01 20.79 4.74
N GLN A 316 -9.75 21.89 4.57
CA GLN A 316 -10.93 22.17 5.39
C GLN A 316 -12.02 21.12 5.18
N GLU A 317 -12.23 20.69 3.94
CA GLU A 317 -13.21 19.65 3.62
C GLU A 317 -12.77 18.28 4.13
N TYR A 318 -11.49 17.94 4.01
CA TYR A 318 -10.92 16.72 4.60
C TYR A 318 -11.17 16.66 6.11
N VAL A 319 -10.78 17.70 6.85
CA VAL A 319 -10.93 17.75 8.32
C VAL A 319 -12.41 17.70 8.72
N SER A 320 -13.29 18.31 7.92
CA SER A 320 -14.74 18.27 8.14
C SER A 320 -15.30 16.85 7.90
N ALA A 321 -14.89 16.18 6.81
CA ALA A 321 -15.28 14.80 6.50
C ALA A 321 -14.80 13.81 7.57
N ARG A 322 -13.53 13.92 7.98
CA ARG A 322 -12.92 13.14 9.07
C ARG A 322 -13.72 13.29 10.38
N HIS A 323 -14.10 14.51 10.73
CA HIS A 323 -14.88 14.76 11.94
C HIS A 323 -16.33 14.25 11.82
N GLN A 324 -16.97 14.33 10.63
CA GLN A 324 -18.28 13.72 10.40
C GLN A 324 -18.24 12.21 10.59
N LEU A 325 -17.21 11.54 10.07
CA LEU A 325 -16.97 10.11 10.26
C LEU A 325 -16.86 9.76 11.74
N TRP A 326 -15.99 10.46 12.48
CA TRP A 326 -15.84 10.24 13.93
C TRP A 326 -17.15 10.44 14.70
N ARG A 327 -17.88 11.52 14.40
CA ARG A 327 -19.19 11.80 15.02
C ARG A 327 -20.21 10.71 14.72
N GLY A 328 -20.18 10.14 13.52
CA GLY A 328 -21.08 9.08 13.11
C GLY A 328 -20.77 7.76 13.81
N ILE A 329 -19.49 7.38 13.88
CA ILE A 329 -19.04 6.17 14.59
C ILE A 329 -19.27 6.29 16.10
N SER A 330 -19.09 7.49 16.65
CA SER A 330 -19.26 7.77 18.09
C SER A 330 -20.70 8.21 18.45
N ALA A 331 -21.65 8.12 17.51
CA ALA A 331 -23.02 8.57 17.75
C ALA A 331 -23.75 7.66 18.72
N SER A 332 -24.55 8.25 19.62
CA SER A 332 -25.50 7.48 20.42
C SER A 332 -26.57 6.85 19.52
N PRO A 333 -26.98 5.59 19.79
CA PRO A 333 -28.09 4.98 19.08
C PRO A 333 -29.43 5.73 19.27
N ASP A 334 -29.56 6.53 20.34
CA ASP A 334 -30.80 7.23 20.72
C ASP A 334 -30.77 8.74 20.38
N HIS A 335 -30.19 9.09 19.22
CA HIS A 335 -30.08 10.49 18.82
C HIS A 335 -31.47 11.15 18.67
N TYR A 336 -31.65 12.38 19.17
CA TYR A 336 -32.97 13.04 19.18
C TYR A 336 -33.58 13.24 17.78
N SER A 337 -32.76 13.37 16.74
CA SER A 337 -33.21 13.43 15.34
C SER A 337 -33.84 12.13 14.83
N ASP A 338 -33.58 11.01 15.50
CA ASP A 338 -34.18 9.72 15.17
C ASP A 338 -35.51 9.49 15.91
N LYS A 339 -35.86 10.35 16.88
CA LYS A 339 -37.11 10.24 17.63
C LYS A 339 -38.32 10.50 16.72
N ALA A 340 -39.35 9.68 16.88
CA ALA A 340 -40.59 9.73 16.11
C ALA A 340 -40.42 9.60 14.58
N VAL A 341 -39.27 9.06 14.11
CA VAL A 341 -39.10 8.69 12.70
C VAL A 341 -39.71 7.31 12.50
N THR A 342 -40.89 7.26 11.90
CA THR A 342 -41.60 5.99 11.62
C THR A 342 -40.86 5.21 10.54
N ARG A 343 -40.35 4.02 10.88
CA ARG A 343 -39.63 3.11 9.97
C ARG A 343 -40.31 1.76 9.97
N ARG A 344 -40.34 1.09 8.81
CA ARG A 344 -40.84 -0.29 8.69
C ARG A 344 -39.66 -1.24 8.64
N ASN A 345 -39.77 -2.39 9.30
CA ASN A 345 -38.76 -3.45 9.22
C ASN A 345 -38.88 -4.18 7.88
N THR A 346 -37.83 -4.12 7.07
CA THR A 346 -37.72 -4.77 5.76
C THR A 346 -36.98 -6.11 5.81
N PHE A 347 -36.54 -6.56 7.00
CA PHE A 347 -35.75 -7.77 7.23
C PHE A 347 -34.40 -7.83 6.48
N ASP A 348 -33.89 -6.68 6.04
CA ASP A 348 -32.62 -6.53 5.33
C ASP A 348 -31.43 -6.21 6.27
N TYR A 349 -31.68 -6.18 7.58
CA TYR A 349 -30.70 -5.81 8.62
C TYR A 349 -30.07 -4.42 8.43
N SER A 350 -30.67 -3.57 7.61
CA SER A 350 -30.20 -2.21 7.39
C SER A 350 -30.33 -1.38 8.67
N ARG A 351 -29.28 -0.62 8.97
CA ARG A 351 -29.27 0.32 10.08
C ARG A 351 -29.54 1.72 9.56
N HIS A 352 -30.56 2.36 10.11
CA HIS A 352 -30.89 3.75 9.86
C HIS A 352 -30.73 4.53 11.17
N SER A 353 -29.85 5.51 11.20
CA SER A 353 -29.69 6.42 12.33
C SER A 353 -28.97 7.69 11.88
N MET A 354 -29.04 8.74 12.70
CA MET A 354 -28.23 9.95 12.50
C MET A 354 -26.74 9.61 12.37
N GLY A 355 -26.24 8.65 13.16
CA GLY A 355 -24.86 8.18 13.09
C GLY A 355 -24.51 7.59 11.72
N VAL A 356 -25.37 6.72 11.18
CA VAL A 356 -25.18 6.12 9.85
C VAL A 356 -25.19 7.19 8.75
N GLU A 357 -26.08 8.17 8.82
CA GLU A 357 -26.13 9.26 7.84
C GLU A 357 -24.92 10.20 7.92
N LEU A 358 -24.36 10.41 9.12
CA LEU A 358 -23.09 11.14 9.29
C LEU A 358 -21.91 10.38 8.68
N ILE A 359 -21.85 9.05 8.83
CA ILE A 359 -20.83 8.21 8.19
C ILE A 359 -20.95 8.33 6.66
N LYS A 360 -22.15 8.16 6.10
CA LYS A 360 -22.40 8.30 4.65
C LYS A 360 -22.05 9.70 4.15
N SER A 361 -22.39 10.73 4.91
CA SER A 361 -22.05 12.12 4.57
C SER A 361 -20.53 12.33 4.56
N GLY A 362 -19.83 11.86 5.60
CA GLY A 362 -18.37 11.93 5.68
C GLY A 362 -17.71 11.21 4.51
N PHE A 363 -18.18 10.01 4.16
CA PHE A 363 -17.68 9.25 3.02
C PHE A 363 -17.87 9.98 1.68
N ARG A 364 -19.09 10.51 1.41
CA ARG A 364 -19.34 11.31 0.21
C ARG A 364 -18.47 12.57 0.16
N ALA A 365 -18.31 13.25 1.29
CA ALA A 365 -17.45 14.43 1.39
C ALA A 365 -16.00 14.09 1.04
N SER A 366 -15.47 12.95 1.53
CA SER A 366 -14.12 12.48 1.19
C SER A 366 -13.94 12.26 -0.31
N TYR A 367 -14.91 11.67 -1.01
CA TYR A 367 -14.83 11.49 -2.47
C TYR A 367 -14.88 12.81 -3.23
N SER A 368 -15.65 13.80 -2.75
CA SER A 368 -15.74 15.12 -3.38
C SER A 368 -14.43 15.93 -3.33
N ILE A 369 -13.46 15.50 -2.50
CA ILE A 369 -12.13 16.10 -2.44
C ILE A 369 -11.34 15.81 -3.72
N PHE A 370 -11.55 14.64 -4.35
CA PHE A 370 -10.84 14.26 -5.57
C PHE A 370 -11.08 15.25 -6.71
N ASP A 371 -12.30 15.77 -6.86
CA ASP A 371 -12.59 16.80 -7.87
C ASP A 371 -11.82 18.10 -7.62
N LYS A 372 -11.58 18.43 -6.34
CA LYS A 372 -10.81 19.64 -5.96
C LYS A 372 -9.32 19.43 -6.17
N ILE A 373 -8.83 18.23 -5.93
CA ILE A 373 -7.49 17.81 -6.33
C ILE A 373 -7.34 17.91 -7.85
N ALA A 374 -8.34 17.48 -8.63
CA ALA A 374 -8.33 17.61 -10.09
C ALA A 374 -8.25 19.08 -10.53
N LYS A 375 -9.05 19.97 -9.91
CA LYS A 375 -8.97 21.43 -10.14
C LYS A 375 -7.59 21.99 -9.80
N PHE A 376 -7.02 21.59 -8.66
CA PHE A 376 -5.67 21.99 -8.26
C PHE A 376 -4.65 21.59 -9.33
N ILE A 377 -4.63 20.31 -9.74
CA ILE A 377 -3.70 19.78 -10.73
C ILE A 377 -3.87 20.50 -12.07
N SER A 378 -5.12 20.63 -12.54
CA SER A 378 -5.43 21.30 -13.80
C SER A 378 -4.92 22.73 -13.82
N HIS A 379 -5.17 23.50 -12.75
CA HIS A 379 -4.68 24.88 -12.65
C HIS A 379 -3.15 24.94 -12.53
N TYR A 380 -2.55 24.06 -11.71
CA TYR A 380 -1.09 24.04 -11.52
C TYR A 380 -0.33 23.66 -12.80
N PHE A 381 -0.85 22.76 -13.62
CA PHE A 381 -0.21 22.35 -14.88
C PHE A 381 -0.74 23.09 -16.12
N GLY A 382 -1.76 23.94 -15.98
CA GLY A 382 -2.34 24.70 -17.10
C GLY A 382 -3.15 23.83 -18.06
N LEU A 383 -3.83 22.79 -17.57
CA LEU A 383 -4.55 21.79 -18.36
C LEU A 383 -5.95 22.27 -18.80
N ASN A 384 -6.01 23.48 -19.35
CA ASN A 384 -7.26 24.21 -19.62
C ASN A 384 -8.09 23.63 -20.79
N TYR A 385 -7.61 22.56 -21.43
CA TYR A 385 -8.29 21.89 -22.54
C TYR A 385 -9.47 21.00 -22.07
N ILE A 386 -9.52 20.61 -20.80
CA ILE A 386 -10.69 19.94 -20.21
C ILE A 386 -11.62 21.02 -19.64
N LYS A 387 -12.85 21.09 -20.16
CA LYS A 387 -13.87 22.01 -19.64
C LYS A 387 -14.18 21.69 -18.18
N GLU A 388 -14.35 22.72 -17.34
CA GLU A 388 -14.50 22.56 -15.88
C GLU A 388 -15.61 21.56 -15.48
N HIS A 389 -16.78 21.61 -16.11
CA HIS A 389 -17.90 20.69 -15.83
C HIS A 389 -17.66 19.24 -16.29
N LYS A 390 -16.53 18.96 -16.94
CA LYS A 390 -16.07 17.63 -17.36
C LYS A 390 -14.72 17.26 -16.73
N LEU A 391 -14.19 18.08 -15.82
CA LEU A 391 -12.93 17.83 -15.16
C LEU A 391 -13.18 16.92 -13.96
N TYR A 392 -12.59 15.73 -14.00
CA TYR A 392 -12.66 14.75 -12.94
C TYR A 392 -11.25 14.29 -12.56
N PHE A 393 -11.11 13.76 -11.35
CA PHE A 393 -9.82 13.22 -10.90
C PHE A 393 -9.31 12.07 -11.77
N SER A 394 -10.22 11.31 -12.39
CA SER A 394 -9.92 10.25 -13.36
C SER A 394 -9.30 10.75 -14.67
N ASN A 395 -9.70 11.93 -15.14
CA ASN A 395 -9.34 12.38 -16.49
C ASN A 395 -8.33 13.52 -16.56
N VAL A 396 -8.02 14.19 -15.43
CA VAL A 396 -7.07 15.32 -15.37
C VAL A 396 -5.65 14.95 -15.85
N TRP A 397 -5.32 13.66 -15.89
CA TRP A 397 -4.00 13.15 -16.27
C TRP A 397 -3.77 13.07 -17.77
N TYR A 398 -4.80 13.25 -18.58
CA TYR A 398 -4.80 12.91 -20.01
C TYR A 398 -5.04 14.12 -20.89
N LYS A 399 -4.53 14.09 -22.13
CA LYS A 399 -4.69 15.15 -23.15
C LYS A 399 -6.13 15.48 -23.53
N SER A 400 -7.08 14.62 -23.18
CA SER A 400 -8.50 14.82 -23.40
C SER A 400 -9.29 14.07 -22.36
N GLY A 401 -10.55 14.46 -22.17
CA GLY A 401 -11.46 13.75 -21.25
C GLY A 401 -11.70 12.28 -21.60
N GLY A 402 -11.34 11.83 -22.81
CA GLY A 402 -11.45 10.43 -23.27
C GLY A 402 -10.31 9.51 -22.82
N LYS A 403 -9.31 10.02 -22.07
CA LYS A 403 -8.16 9.25 -21.55
C LYS A 403 -7.26 8.60 -22.61
N ASN A 404 -7.21 9.20 -23.80
CA ASN A 404 -6.51 8.59 -24.95
C ASN A 404 -4.98 8.55 -24.78
N GLN A 405 -4.38 9.57 -24.17
CA GLN A 405 -2.93 9.68 -24.00
C GLN A 405 -2.59 10.56 -22.78
N LEU A 406 -1.61 10.14 -21.99
CA LEU A 406 -1.10 10.93 -20.86
C LEU A 406 -0.68 12.34 -21.32
N ALA A 407 -1.04 13.35 -20.53
CA ALA A 407 -0.70 14.73 -20.81
C ALA A 407 0.84 14.93 -20.81
N PRO A 408 1.42 15.71 -21.75
CA PRO A 408 2.87 15.90 -21.87
C PRO A 408 3.54 16.39 -20.58
N GLU A 409 2.81 17.11 -19.75
CA GLU A 409 3.25 17.65 -18.46
C GLU A 409 3.64 16.55 -17.47
N PHE A 410 3.09 15.34 -17.63
CA PHE A 410 3.38 14.18 -16.79
C PHE A 410 4.38 13.21 -17.43
N GLN A 411 4.49 13.21 -18.77
CA GLN A 411 5.40 12.32 -19.49
C GLN A 411 6.84 12.47 -18.98
N ASN A 412 7.48 11.34 -18.66
CA ASN A 412 8.86 11.25 -18.13
C ASN A 412 9.11 12.01 -16.81
N LYS A 413 8.08 12.54 -16.15
CA LYS A 413 8.27 13.28 -14.90
C LYS A 413 8.53 12.31 -13.75
N LYS A 414 9.76 12.34 -13.23
CA LYS A 414 10.20 11.58 -12.04
C LYS A 414 9.74 12.27 -10.75
N ASN A 415 8.43 12.31 -10.52
CA ASN A 415 7.82 12.85 -9.30
C ASN A 415 7.05 11.73 -8.58
N TRP A 416 7.68 11.18 -7.54
CA TRP A 416 7.16 10.06 -6.76
C TRP A 416 5.76 10.33 -6.17
N PRO A 417 5.50 11.42 -5.43
CA PRO A 417 4.16 11.69 -4.89
C PRO A 417 3.09 11.87 -5.96
N LEU A 418 3.44 12.60 -7.03
CA LEU A 418 2.48 12.89 -8.10
C LEU A 418 2.12 11.62 -8.89
N ARG A 419 3.09 10.72 -9.10
CA ARG A 419 2.85 9.39 -9.67
C ARG A 419 1.94 8.57 -8.76
N GLY A 420 2.14 8.64 -7.44
CA GLY A 420 1.21 8.04 -6.48
C GLY A 420 -0.21 8.54 -6.67
N LEU A 421 -0.40 9.85 -6.78
CA LEU A 421 -1.72 10.44 -6.98
C LEU A 421 -2.37 10.02 -8.31
N PHE A 422 -1.58 9.88 -9.39
CA PHE A 422 -2.05 9.29 -10.65
C PHE A 422 -2.56 7.87 -10.45
N TRP A 423 -1.80 7.02 -9.78
CA TRP A 423 -2.20 5.64 -9.52
C TRP A 423 -3.42 5.53 -8.60
N LEU A 424 -3.64 6.49 -7.69
CA LEU A 424 -4.88 6.59 -6.93
C LEU A 424 -6.09 6.84 -7.83
N SER A 425 -5.93 7.64 -8.89
CA SER A 425 -7.03 7.86 -9.84
C SER A 425 -7.43 6.57 -10.57
N LYS A 426 -6.46 5.72 -10.91
CA LYS A 426 -6.69 4.41 -11.54
C LYS A 426 -7.51 3.50 -10.62
N ASP A 427 -7.13 3.39 -9.35
CA ASP A 427 -7.85 2.57 -8.36
C ASP A 427 -9.32 2.96 -8.20
N LEU A 428 -9.64 4.26 -8.31
CA LEU A 428 -11.00 4.76 -8.18
C LEU A 428 -11.88 4.45 -9.39
N GLU A 429 -11.28 4.24 -10.56
CA GLU A 429 -11.99 3.85 -11.79
C GLU A 429 -12.24 2.33 -11.86
N PHE A 430 -11.31 1.52 -11.35
CA PHE A 430 -11.47 0.06 -11.37
C PHE A 430 -12.55 -0.46 -10.41
N ASN A 431 -12.94 0.36 -9.43
CA ASN A 431 -13.97 0.03 -8.44
C ASN A 431 -15.32 0.72 -8.71
N SER A 432 -15.47 1.41 -9.84
CA SER A 432 -16.71 2.12 -10.23
C SER A 432 -17.49 1.42 -11.33
#